data_AF-A0A7C5GQR1-F1
#
_entry.id   AF-A0A7C5GQR1-F1
#
_cell.length_a   1.000
_cell.length_b   1.000
_cell.length_c   1.000
_cell.angle_alpha   90.00
_cell.angle_beta   90.00
_cell.angle_gamma   90.00
#
_symmetry.space_group_name_H-M   'P 1'
#
loop_
_entity.id
_entity.type
_entity.pdbx_description
1 polymer ?
#
loop_
_entity_poly.entity_id
_entity_poly.type
_entity_poly.pdbx_seq_one_letter_code
_entity_poly.pdbx_strand_id
1 'polypeptide(L)'
;VIASFTTVTIQSISRYIFSLNGLVVGKVLSDISALLILVQFHIKKQTLQLKYLSKRRLGVNMKRHKNFPKYQSLSTLINSFSQNIPLLMFTSLFSPAIAGFYSLTYRAMQAPLLLVSSSTRAVFYQKASKMYSRGEDIYPLYLKTTLGLLKLFIAPLLIILIFGEDLFAFIFGQQWAESGLIAEIAIFWFLFSFISPPTTVMFNIYGLQQIRLIIQIVTLCFRVLAIYLGYYIYDSYIVSLVLFVIVGIVHNGGVMIYIYKKIENKRKKI
;
A
#
# COMPACT_ATOMS: atom_id res chain seq x y z
N VAL A 1 -14.26 -1.57 11.42
CA VAL A 1 -14.97 -0.67 12.34
C VAL A 1 -14.67 -1.03 13.79
N ILE A 2 -15.08 -2.20 14.29
CA ILE A 2 -14.83 -2.61 15.70
C ILE A 2 -13.34 -2.53 16.06
N ALA A 3 -12.45 -3.16 15.30
CA ALA A 3 -11.01 -3.15 15.56
C ALA A 3 -10.39 -1.74 15.52
N SER A 4 -10.86 -0.87 14.61
CA SER A 4 -10.38 0.51 14.50
C SER A 4 -10.83 1.35 15.69
N PHE A 5 -12.07 1.15 16.15
CA PHE A 5 -12.63 1.85 17.30
C PHE A 5 -11.94 1.41 18.60
N THR A 6 -11.77 0.10 18.84
CA THR A 6 -11.00 -0.40 19.99
C THR A 6 -9.55 0.06 19.96
N THR A 7 -8.93 0.14 18.78
CA THR A 7 -7.55 0.66 18.64
C THR A 7 -7.46 2.11 19.12
N VAL A 8 -8.36 2.99 18.68
CA VAL A 8 -8.34 4.41 19.06
C VAL A 8 -8.63 4.59 20.55
N THR A 9 -9.64 3.91 21.10
CA THR A 9 -9.99 4.04 22.53
C THR A 9 -8.87 3.55 23.43
N ILE A 10 -8.30 2.38 23.14
CA ILE A 10 -7.26 1.78 23.99
C ILE A 10 -5.93 2.52 23.85
N GLN A 11 -5.57 3.05 22.67
CA GLN A 11 -4.37 3.88 22.50
C GLN A 11 -4.48 5.23 23.22
N SER A 12 -5.66 5.85 23.21
CA SER A 12 -5.88 7.10 23.95
C SER A 12 -5.76 6.89 25.46
N ILE A 13 -6.31 5.77 25.98
CA ILE A 13 -6.22 5.41 27.40
C ILE A 13 -4.78 5.03 27.78
N SER A 14 -4.11 4.22 26.97
CA SER A 14 -2.74 3.77 27.27
C SER A 14 -1.71 4.91 27.22
N ARG A 15 -1.94 5.93 26.40
CA ARG A 15 -1.11 7.14 26.35
C ARG A 15 -1.13 7.90 27.67
N TYR A 16 -2.26 7.94 28.37
CA TYR A 16 -2.37 8.60 29.68
C TYR A 16 -1.71 7.81 30.81
N ILE A 17 -1.60 6.49 30.69
CA ILE A 17 -1.13 5.62 31.77
C ILE A 17 0.37 5.26 31.64
N PHE A 18 0.90 5.08 30.42
CA PHE A 18 2.21 4.43 30.20
C PHE A 18 3.27 5.27 29.46
N SER A 19 3.02 6.55 29.14
CA SER A 19 3.86 7.38 28.24
C SER A 19 4.22 6.64 26.93
N LEU A 20 5.33 6.94 26.22
CA LEU A 20 5.67 6.45 24.86
C LEU A 20 5.50 4.93 24.63
N ASN A 21 5.67 4.08 25.67
CA ASN A 21 5.46 2.63 25.61
C ASN A 21 3.97 2.21 25.55
N GLY A 22 3.07 3.10 25.96
CA GLY A 22 1.63 2.89 25.92
C GLY A 22 1.09 2.69 24.51
N LEU A 23 1.75 3.20 23.45
CA LEU A 23 1.24 3.06 22.09
C LEU A 23 1.33 1.61 21.59
N VAL A 24 2.46 0.94 21.84
CA VAL A 24 2.67 -0.46 21.45
C VAL A 24 1.79 -1.38 22.30
N VAL A 25 1.83 -1.21 23.62
CA VAL A 25 1.01 -2.00 24.56
C VAL A 25 -0.48 -1.79 24.27
N GLY A 26 -0.89 -0.55 24.03
CA GLY A 26 -2.27 -0.20 23.68
C GLY A 26 -2.71 -0.81 22.36
N LYS A 27 -1.84 -0.85 21.34
CA LYS A 27 -2.16 -1.53 20.08
C LYS A 27 -2.37 -3.03 20.28
N VAL A 28 -1.45 -3.70 20.98
CA VAL A 28 -1.54 -5.14 21.27
C VAL A 28 -2.80 -5.47 22.07
N LEU A 29 -3.08 -4.72 23.15
CA LEU A 29 -4.28 -4.88 23.95
C LEU A 29 -5.56 -4.65 23.13
N SER A 30 -5.55 -3.69 22.21
CA SER A 30 -6.69 -3.44 21.32
C SER A 30 -6.97 -4.59 20.34
N ASP A 31 -5.92 -5.21 19.81
CA ASP A 31 -6.06 -6.32 18.86
C ASP A 31 -6.54 -7.58 19.58
N ILE A 32 -6.03 -7.85 20.79
CA ILE A 32 -6.52 -8.93 21.66
C ILE A 32 -8.00 -8.70 22.01
N SER A 33 -8.35 -7.48 22.42
CA SER A 33 -9.73 -7.14 22.80
C SER A 33 -10.69 -7.29 21.61
N ALA A 34 -10.30 -6.80 20.43
CA ALA A 34 -11.09 -6.96 19.21
C ALA A 34 -11.28 -8.43 18.83
N LEU A 35 -10.24 -9.25 18.96
CA LEU A 35 -10.30 -10.68 18.69
C LEU A 35 -11.26 -11.39 19.65
N LEU A 36 -11.18 -11.09 20.96
CA LEU A 36 -12.08 -11.66 21.96
C LEU A 36 -13.54 -11.28 21.68
N ILE A 37 -13.83 -10.01 21.37
CA ILE A 37 -15.18 -9.54 21.01
C ILE A 37 -15.69 -10.27 19.77
N LEU A 38 -14.86 -10.41 18.73
CA LEU A 38 -15.24 -11.10 17.49
C LEU A 38 -15.53 -12.58 17.71
N VAL A 39 -14.71 -13.27 18.51
CA VAL A 39 -14.89 -14.67 18.88
C VAL A 39 -16.16 -14.84 19.69
N GLN A 40 -16.37 -14.04 20.74
CA GLN A 40 -17.59 -14.08 21.55
C GLN A 40 -18.84 -13.83 20.71
N PHE A 41 -18.81 -12.85 19.80
CA PHE A 41 -19.93 -12.55 18.91
C PHE A 41 -20.26 -13.73 17.99
N HIS A 42 -19.24 -14.36 17.39
CA HIS A 42 -19.47 -15.49 16.49
C HIS A 42 -19.85 -16.79 17.22
N ILE A 43 -19.38 -17.00 18.45
CA ILE A 43 -19.81 -18.12 19.30
C ILE A 43 -21.29 -17.92 19.67
N LYS A 44 -21.67 -16.72 20.14
CA LYS A 44 -23.06 -16.39 20.49
C LYS A 44 -24.01 -16.50 19.30
N LYS A 45 -23.59 -16.09 18.10
CA LYS A 45 -24.40 -16.19 16.87
C LYS A 45 -24.32 -17.54 16.17
N GLN A 46 -23.57 -18.52 16.71
CA GLN A 46 -23.33 -19.84 16.12
C GLN A 46 -22.90 -19.81 14.64
N THR A 47 -22.34 -18.69 14.16
CA THR A 47 -21.83 -18.55 12.78
C THR A 47 -20.51 -19.29 12.58
N LEU A 48 -19.84 -19.63 13.69
CA LEU A 48 -18.66 -20.46 13.73
C LEU A 48 -19.02 -21.92 13.41
N GLN A 49 -18.80 -22.32 12.16
CA GLN A 49 -18.98 -23.67 11.63
C GLN A 49 -17.93 -24.68 12.15
N LEU A 50 -17.59 -24.62 13.44
CA LEU A 50 -16.54 -25.44 14.08
C LEU A 50 -16.82 -26.94 13.98
N LYS A 51 -18.10 -27.33 13.91
CA LYS A 51 -18.53 -28.73 13.77
C LYS A 51 -18.03 -29.39 12.47
N TYR A 52 -17.67 -28.61 11.46
CA TYR A 52 -17.17 -29.09 10.17
C TYR A 52 -15.63 -29.07 10.06
N LEU A 53 -14.92 -28.69 11.13
CA LEU A 53 -13.47 -28.71 11.19
C LEU A 53 -12.97 -30.15 11.36
N SER A 54 -12.47 -30.73 10.29
CA SER A 54 -11.75 -32.01 10.30
C SER A 54 -10.29 -31.79 9.93
N LYS A 55 -9.36 -32.51 10.56
CA LYS A 55 -7.93 -32.51 10.19
C LYS A 55 -7.72 -32.74 8.68
N ARG A 56 -8.54 -33.61 8.07
CA ARG A 56 -8.50 -33.89 6.63
C ARG A 56 -8.92 -32.67 5.79
N ARG A 57 -10.02 -32.00 6.17
CA ARG A 57 -10.51 -30.78 5.48
C ARG A 57 -9.53 -29.61 5.65
N LEU A 58 -8.93 -29.46 6.84
CA LEU A 58 -7.87 -28.49 7.10
C LEU A 58 -6.65 -28.75 6.21
N GLY A 59 -6.18 -30.00 6.12
CA GLY A 59 -5.06 -30.38 5.26
C GLY A 59 -5.33 -30.09 3.77
N VAL A 60 -6.52 -30.39 3.27
CA VAL A 60 -6.92 -30.11 1.88
C VAL A 60 -6.98 -28.61 1.62
N ASN A 61 -7.60 -27.82 2.50
CA ASN A 61 -7.67 -26.36 2.35
C ASN A 61 -6.31 -25.68 2.46
N MET A 62 -5.45 -26.13 3.40
CA MET A 62 -4.07 -25.66 3.50
C MET A 62 -3.30 -25.94 2.21
N LYS A 63 -3.40 -27.15 1.64
CA LYS A 63 -2.77 -27.47 0.35
C LYS A 63 -3.33 -26.63 -0.80
N ARG A 64 -4.65 -26.43 -0.84
CA ARG A 64 -5.34 -25.64 -1.88
C ARG A 64 -4.95 -24.16 -1.85
N HIS A 65 -4.70 -23.60 -0.66
CA HIS A 65 -4.36 -22.19 -0.48
C HIS A 65 -2.91 -21.94 -0.08
N LYS A 66 -2.01 -22.94 -0.12
CA LYS A 66 -0.61 -22.83 0.36
C LYS A 66 0.18 -21.67 -0.25
N ASN A 67 -0.13 -21.34 -1.51
CA ASN A 67 0.54 -20.26 -2.23
C ASN A 67 0.19 -18.89 -1.65
N PHE A 68 -0.99 -18.75 -1.04
CA PHE A 68 -1.42 -17.48 -0.46
C PHE A 68 -0.52 -17.07 0.72
N PRO A 69 -0.42 -17.79 1.86
CA PRO A 69 0.45 -17.37 2.95
C PRO A 69 1.94 -17.37 2.57
N LYS A 70 2.38 -18.24 1.66
CA LYS A 70 3.79 -18.26 1.22
C LYS A 70 4.16 -17.01 0.41
N TYR A 71 3.41 -16.73 -0.66
CA TYR A 71 3.77 -15.66 -1.59
C TYR A 71 3.17 -14.32 -1.20
N GLN A 72 1.96 -14.27 -0.65
CA GLN A 72 1.32 -13.02 -0.25
C GLN A 72 1.99 -12.41 0.97
N SER A 73 2.34 -13.20 1.99
CA SER A 73 3.03 -12.67 3.18
C SER A 73 4.41 -12.16 2.80
N LEU A 74 5.18 -12.92 2.03
CA LEU A 74 6.50 -12.49 1.57
C LEU A 74 6.41 -11.26 0.66
N SER A 75 5.44 -11.22 -0.27
CA SER A 75 5.18 -10.03 -1.10
C SER A 75 4.89 -8.80 -0.24
N THR A 76 4.07 -8.97 0.78
CA THR A 76 3.71 -7.86 1.69
C THR A 76 4.93 -7.40 2.47
N LEU A 77 5.76 -8.33 2.97
CA LEU A 77 7.01 -8.03 3.66
C LEU A 77 8.00 -7.28 2.76
N ILE A 78 8.29 -7.80 1.56
CA ILE A 78 9.20 -7.17 0.59
C ILE A 78 8.70 -5.79 0.19
N ASN A 79 7.39 -5.63 -0.02
CA ASN A 79 6.81 -4.33 -0.31
C ASN A 79 6.99 -3.34 0.86
N SER A 80 6.78 -3.77 2.11
CA SER A 80 7.01 -2.92 3.29
C SER A 80 8.46 -2.50 3.40
N PHE A 81 9.42 -3.41 3.18
CA PHE A 81 10.83 -3.04 3.11
C PHE A 81 11.08 -2.03 1.99
N SER A 82 10.59 -2.29 0.79
CA SER A 82 10.76 -1.42 -0.37
C SER A 82 10.25 0.01 -0.17
N GLN A 83 9.20 0.20 0.63
CA GLN A 83 8.69 1.53 0.97
C GLN A 83 9.56 2.27 1.99
N ASN A 84 10.30 1.55 2.84
CA ASN A 84 11.15 2.13 3.88
C ASN A 84 12.63 2.26 3.47
N ILE A 85 13.06 1.58 2.40
CA ILE A 85 14.42 1.69 1.86
C ILE A 85 14.88 3.14 1.65
N PRO A 86 14.08 4.05 1.07
CA PRO A 86 14.53 5.42 0.85
C PRO A 86 14.86 6.14 2.15
N LEU A 87 14.05 5.94 3.20
CA LEU A 87 14.31 6.54 4.51
C LEU A 87 15.65 6.04 5.09
N LEU A 88 15.89 4.73 5.05
CA LEU A 88 17.13 4.13 5.55
C LEU A 88 18.34 4.61 4.77
N MET A 89 18.28 4.57 3.43
CA MET A 89 19.39 4.97 2.57
C MET A 89 19.66 6.47 2.61
N PHE A 90 18.63 7.33 2.67
CA PHE A 90 18.85 8.77 2.81
C PHE A 90 19.47 9.13 4.16
N THR A 91 19.14 8.40 5.22
CA THR A 91 19.77 8.60 6.53
C THR A 91 21.25 8.22 6.50
N SER A 92 21.60 7.10 5.87
CA SER A 92 22.96 6.54 5.89
C SER A 92 23.90 7.14 4.85
N LEU A 93 23.39 7.48 3.66
CA LEU A 93 24.22 7.93 2.54
C LEU A 93 24.34 9.46 2.47
N PHE A 94 23.32 10.19 2.92
CA PHE A 94 23.31 11.65 2.82
C PHE A 94 23.31 12.30 4.20
N SER A 95 22.15 12.45 4.84
CA SER A 95 22.06 13.01 6.18
C SER A 95 20.72 12.68 6.88
N PRO A 96 20.69 12.70 8.22
CA PRO A 96 19.43 12.60 8.97
C PRO A 96 18.42 13.71 8.62
N ALA A 97 18.89 14.89 8.21
CA ALA A 97 18.02 16.00 7.80
C ALA A 97 17.24 15.66 6.52
N ILE A 98 17.92 15.17 5.48
CA ILE A 98 17.30 14.75 4.21
C ILE A 98 16.31 13.61 4.44
N ALA A 99 16.67 12.63 5.28
CA ALA A 99 15.78 11.56 5.69
C ALA A 99 14.53 12.08 6.41
N GLY A 100 14.67 13.11 7.24
CA GLY A 100 13.58 13.83 7.90
C GLY A 100 12.62 14.46 6.91
N PHE A 101 13.15 15.19 5.92
CA PHE A 101 12.33 15.81 4.87
C PHE A 101 11.56 14.78 4.04
N TYR A 102 12.22 13.69 3.63
CA TYR A 102 11.55 12.60 2.93
C TYR A 102 10.47 11.93 3.80
N SER A 103 10.75 11.71 5.09
CA SER A 103 9.79 11.10 6.03
C SER A 103 8.53 11.93 6.20
N LEU A 104 8.67 13.26 6.37
CA LEU A 104 7.53 14.16 6.47
C LEU A 104 6.70 14.13 5.18
N THR A 105 7.38 14.30 4.04
CA THR A 105 6.76 14.20 2.70
C THR A 105 5.96 12.93 2.55
N TYR A 106 6.59 11.78 2.83
CA TYR A 106 5.96 10.48 2.68
C TYR A 106 4.72 10.34 3.56
N ARG A 107 4.78 10.76 4.83
CA ARG A 107 3.64 10.67 5.76
C ARG A 107 2.49 11.59 5.35
N ALA A 108 2.79 12.85 5.03
CA ALA A 108 1.81 13.84 4.62
C ALA A 108 1.06 13.40 3.35
N MET A 109 1.81 12.87 2.37
CA MET A 109 1.24 12.38 1.12
C MET A 109 0.50 11.05 1.31
N GLN A 110 1.05 10.10 2.07
CA GLN A 110 0.49 8.74 2.17
C GLN A 110 -0.86 8.69 2.90
N ALA A 111 -1.08 9.55 3.89
CA ALA A 111 -2.31 9.53 4.70
C ALA A 111 -3.60 9.64 3.86
N PRO A 112 -3.81 10.66 3.01
CA PRO A 112 -4.99 10.74 2.16
C PRO A 112 -5.06 9.60 1.13
N LEU A 113 -3.91 9.16 0.60
CA LEU A 113 -3.84 8.03 -0.32
C LEU A 113 -4.40 6.74 0.31
N LEU A 114 -4.03 6.43 1.56
CA LEU A 114 -4.48 5.22 2.25
C LEU A 114 -5.99 5.20 2.51
N LEU A 115 -6.56 6.36 2.83
CA LEU A 115 -8.00 6.48 3.12
C LEU A 115 -8.85 6.12 1.91
N VAL A 116 -8.53 6.69 0.74
CA VAL A 116 -9.25 6.39 -0.50
C VAL A 116 -8.91 5.00 -1.01
N SER A 117 -7.62 4.66 -1.10
CA SER A 117 -7.18 3.40 -1.71
C SER A 117 -7.69 2.16 -0.96
N SER A 118 -7.78 2.19 0.37
CA SER A 118 -8.28 1.06 1.16
C SER A 118 -9.78 0.81 0.91
N SER A 119 -10.58 1.87 0.91
CA SER A 119 -12.02 1.83 0.64
C SER A 119 -12.30 1.36 -0.79
N THR A 120 -11.58 1.91 -1.78
CA THR A 120 -11.70 1.48 -3.17
C THR A 120 -11.30 0.02 -3.34
N ARG A 121 -10.21 -0.42 -2.69
CA ARG A 121 -9.75 -1.80 -2.76
C ARG A 121 -10.80 -2.79 -2.25
N ALA A 122 -11.45 -2.49 -1.13
CA ALA A 122 -12.48 -3.35 -0.54
C ALA A 122 -13.70 -3.50 -1.46
N VAL A 123 -14.26 -2.39 -1.94
CA VAL A 123 -15.44 -2.39 -2.83
C VAL A 123 -15.14 -3.02 -4.18
N PHE A 124 -13.98 -2.69 -4.76
CA PHE A 124 -13.54 -3.26 -6.03
C PHE A 124 -13.33 -4.78 -5.91
N TYR A 125 -12.68 -5.26 -4.84
CA TYR A 125 -12.48 -6.68 -4.58
C TYR A 125 -13.80 -7.45 -4.51
N GLN A 126 -14.78 -6.93 -3.75
CA GLN A 126 -16.09 -7.58 -3.64
C GLN A 126 -16.80 -7.70 -4.99
N LYS A 127 -16.88 -6.60 -5.75
CA LYS A 127 -17.55 -6.57 -7.06
C LYS A 127 -16.83 -7.44 -8.08
N ALA A 128 -15.52 -7.25 -8.25
CA ALA A 128 -14.73 -7.97 -9.23
C ALA A 128 -14.67 -9.48 -8.95
N SER A 129 -14.61 -9.90 -7.68
CA SER A 129 -14.64 -11.33 -7.33
C SER A 129 -15.98 -11.99 -7.70
N LYS A 130 -17.09 -11.29 -7.47
CA LYS A 130 -18.44 -11.77 -7.84
C LYS A 130 -18.59 -11.91 -9.35
N MET A 131 -18.18 -10.88 -10.10
CA MET A 131 -18.16 -10.91 -11.57
C MET A 131 -17.27 -12.05 -12.10
N TYR A 132 -16.07 -12.20 -11.53
CA TYR A 132 -15.14 -13.28 -11.90
C TYR A 132 -15.75 -14.67 -11.69
N SER A 133 -16.43 -14.89 -10.56
CA SER A 133 -17.05 -16.18 -10.24
C SER A 133 -18.19 -16.55 -11.19
N ARG A 134 -18.83 -15.55 -11.81
CA ARG A 134 -19.93 -15.70 -12.76
C ARG A 134 -19.47 -15.71 -14.22
N GLY A 135 -18.17 -15.56 -14.47
CA GLY A 135 -17.65 -15.44 -15.84
C GLY A 135 -17.99 -14.12 -16.53
N GLU A 136 -18.38 -13.08 -15.79
CA GLU A 136 -18.74 -11.77 -16.34
C GLU A 136 -17.49 -10.94 -16.73
N ASP A 137 -17.65 -10.00 -17.67
CA ASP A 137 -16.58 -9.09 -18.10
C ASP A 137 -16.23 -8.04 -17.04
N ILE A 138 -15.02 -8.12 -16.49
CA ILE A 138 -14.51 -7.22 -15.44
C ILE A 138 -13.93 -5.92 -16.04
N TYR A 139 -13.66 -5.88 -17.34
CA TYR A 139 -12.99 -4.76 -18.01
C TYR A 139 -13.67 -3.39 -17.75
N PRO A 140 -15.01 -3.25 -17.89
CA PRO A 140 -15.66 -1.97 -17.67
C PRO A 140 -15.53 -1.48 -16.22
N LEU A 141 -15.61 -2.40 -15.25
CA LEU A 141 -15.45 -2.06 -13.83
C LEU A 141 -14.01 -1.62 -13.52
N TYR A 142 -13.02 -2.34 -14.07
CA TYR A 142 -11.61 -2.01 -13.94
C TYR A 142 -11.29 -0.62 -14.48
N LEU A 143 -11.71 -0.34 -15.73
CA LEU A 143 -11.44 0.93 -16.39
C LEU A 143 -12.16 2.09 -15.71
N LYS A 144 -13.46 1.93 -15.39
CA LYS A 144 -14.26 2.96 -14.71
C LYS A 144 -13.65 3.34 -13.36
N THR A 145 -13.19 2.36 -12.59
CA THR A 145 -12.60 2.60 -11.26
C THR A 145 -11.23 3.26 -11.39
N THR A 146 -10.38 2.79 -12.30
CA THR A 146 -9.05 3.35 -12.53
C THR A 146 -9.13 4.80 -13.02
N LEU A 147 -9.99 5.09 -14.00
CA LEU A 147 -10.21 6.46 -14.50
C LEU A 147 -10.87 7.37 -13.46
N GLY A 148 -11.77 6.84 -12.63
CA GLY A 148 -12.35 7.58 -11.51
C GLY A 148 -11.30 8.03 -10.49
N LEU A 149 -10.39 7.13 -10.11
CA LEU A 149 -9.26 7.46 -9.24
C LEU A 149 -8.30 8.46 -9.89
N LEU A 150 -8.00 8.30 -11.18
CA LEU A 150 -7.18 9.25 -11.92
C LEU A 150 -7.79 10.66 -11.87
N LYS A 151 -9.07 10.80 -12.23
CA LYS A 151 -9.79 12.08 -12.17
C LYS A 151 -9.77 12.71 -10.79
N LEU A 152 -9.93 11.90 -9.75
CA LEU A 152 -9.90 12.36 -8.36
C LEU A 152 -8.52 12.90 -7.94
N PHE A 153 -7.44 12.32 -8.47
CA PHE A 153 -6.07 12.70 -8.09
C PHE A 153 -5.48 13.85 -8.91
N ILE A 154 -6.11 14.25 -10.02
CA ILE A 154 -5.62 15.37 -10.85
C ILE A 154 -5.51 16.66 -10.06
N ALA A 155 -6.50 16.99 -9.22
CA ALA A 155 -6.46 18.22 -8.43
C ALA A 155 -5.29 18.21 -7.40
N PRO A 156 -5.15 17.17 -6.53
CA PRO A 156 -3.97 17.05 -5.67
C PRO A 156 -2.64 17.05 -6.42
N LEU A 157 -2.58 16.41 -7.59
CA LEU A 157 -1.40 16.39 -8.45
C LEU A 157 -0.98 17.81 -8.83
N LEU A 158 -1.90 18.62 -9.37
CA LEU A 158 -1.60 19.97 -9.82
C LEU A 158 -1.24 20.90 -8.65
N ILE A 159 -1.94 20.79 -7.52
CA ILE A 159 -1.67 21.60 -6.33
C ILE A 159 -0.25 21.33 -5.83
N ILE A 160 0.12 20.06 -5.65
CA ILE A 160 1.45 19.71 -5.14
C ILE A 160 2.54 20.02 -6.17
N LEU A 161 2.28 19.82 -7.47
CA LEU A 161 3.28 20.07 -8.51
C LEU A 161 3.65 21.57 -8.66
N ILE A 162 2.71 22.47 -8.36
CA ILE A 162 2.91 23.92 -8.54
C ILE A 162 3.29 24.61 -7.22
N PHE A 163 2.74 24.14 -6.11
CA PHE A 163 2.82 24.81 -4.81
C PHE A 163 3.36 23.89 -3.71
N GLY A 164 4.09 22.82 -4.03
CA GLY A 164 4.52 21.84 -3.04
C GLY A 164 5.42 22.47 -1.97
N GLU A 165 6.46 23.17 -2.39
CA GLU A 165 7.38 23.90 -1.51
C GLU A 165 6.64 24.90 -0.60
N ASP A 166 5.86 25.81 -1.20
CA ASP A 166 5.08 26.82 -0.48
C ASP A 166 4.06 26.21 0.48
N LEU A 167 3.36 25.15 0.07
CA LEU A 167 2.34 24.49 0.88
C LEU A 167 2.95 23.82 2.11
N PHE A 168 4.09 23.15 1.95
CA PHE A 168 4.79 22.53 3.07
C PHE A 168 5.40 23.59 4.00
N ALA A 169 5.98 24.67 3.45
CA ALA A 169 6.47 25.80 4.22
C ALA A 169 5.34 26.48 5.02
N PHE A 170 4.16 26.65 4.43
CA PHE A 170 2.99 27.23 5.09
C PHE A 170 2.42 26.34 6.19
N ILE A 171 2.25 25.04 5.93
CA ILE A 171 1.59 24.11 6.88
C ILE A 171 2.53 23.71 8.02
N PHE A 172 3.79 23.39 7.71
CA PHE A 172 4.73 22.81 8.67
C PHE A 172 5.79 23.80 9.16
N GLY A 173 5.96 24.94 8.47
CA GLY A 173 6.96 25.96 8.74
C GLY A 173 8.09 25.97 7.70
N GLN A 174 8.76 27.13 7.56
CA GLN A 174 9.77 27.39 6.51
C GLN A 174 10.90 26.34 6.43
N GLN A 175 11.29 25.76 7.56
CA GLN A 175 12.29 24.69 7.61
C GLN A 175 11.89 23.40 6.87
N TRP A 176 10.63 23.25 6.48
CA TRP A 176 10.10 22.08 5.77
C TRP A 176 9.81 22.33 4.29
N ALA A 177 10.17 23.50 3.75
CA ALA A 177 10.07 23.81 2.31
C ALA A 177 10.67 22.69 1.45
N GLU A 178 11.82 22.17 1.86
CA GLU A 178 12.51 21.03 1.22
C GLU A 178 11.64 19.76 1.13
N SER A 179 10.74 19.53 2.08
CA SER A 179 9.78 18.41 2.00
C SER A 179 8.73 18.64 0.90
N GLY A 180 8.35 19.89 0.67
CA GLY A 180 7.50 20.27 -0.45
C GLY A 180 8.16 20.03 -1.80
N LEU A 181 9.45 20.36 -1.94
CA LEU A 181 10.24 20.04 -3.14
C LEU A 181 10.32 18.52 -3.38
N ILE A 182 10.54 17.73 -2.33
CA ILE A 182 10.49 16.26 -2.44
C ILE A 182 9.09 15.79 -2.86
N ALA A 183 8.03 16.45 -2.38
CA ALA A 183 6.65 16.13 -2.73
C ALA A 183 6.37 16.39 -4.22
N GLU A 184 6.85 17.52 -4.75
CA GLU A 184 6.77 17.89 -6.18
C GLU A 184 7.41 16.82 -7.06
N ILE A 185 8.61 16.36 -6.69
CA ILE A 185 9.32 15.31 -7.45
C ILE A 185 8.56 13.97 -7.34
N ALA A 186 8.08 13.62 -6.15
CA ALA A 186 7.46 12.33 -5.88
C ALA A 186 5.98 12.22 -6.30
N ILE A 187 5.31 13.33 -6.63
CA ILE A 187 3.85 13.35 -6.86
C ILE A 187 3.41 12.40 -7.97
N PHE A 188 4.22 12.24 -9.02
CA PHE A 188 3.92 11.31 -10.11
C PHE A 188 3.94 9.86 -9.63
N TRP A 189 4.90 9.48 -8.78
CA TRP A 189 4.89 8.14 -8.18
C TRP A 189 3.68 7.94 -7.26
N PHE A 190 3.28 8.97 -6.51
CA PHE A 190 2.06 8.92 -5.70
C PHE A 190 0.80 8.76 -6.56
N LEU A 191 0.70 9.46 -7.69
CA LEU A 191 -0.41 9.31 -8.64
C LEU A 191 -0.57 7.85 -9.07
N PHE A 192 0.50 7.23 -9.58
CA PHE A 192 0.46 5.84 -10.02
C PHE A 192 0.12 4.88 -8.87
N SER A 193 0.61 5.15 -7.67
CA SER A 193 0.29 4.38 -6.48
C SER A 193 -1.20 4.53 -6.09
N PHE A 194 -1.77 5.73 -6.24
CA PHE A 194 -3.17 6.03 -5.94
C PHE A 194 -4.15 5.31 -6.86
N ILE A 195 -3.82 5.20 -8.15
CA ILE A 195 -4.68 4.53 -9.16
C ILE A 195 -4.46 3.02 -9.25
N SER A 196 -3.46 2.47 -8.55
CA SER A 196 -3.12 1.04 -8.53
C SER A 196 -4.08 0.06 -7.79
N PRO A 197 -5.06 0.47 -6.94
CA PRO A 197 -5.88 -0.48 -6.18
C PRO A 197 -6.63 -1.53 -7.02
N PRO A 198 -7.28 -1.17 -8.16
CA PRO A 198 -7.93 -2.16 -9.02
C PRO A 198 -6.95 -3.22 -9.52
N THR A 199 -5.78 -2.78 -9.99
CA THR A 199 -4.68 -3.63 -10.47
C THR A 199 -4.21 -4.61 -9.39
N THR A 200 -3.96 -4.08 -8.18
CA THR A 200 -3.52 -4.87 -7.04
C THR A 200 -4.51 -5.98 -6.68
N VAL A 201 -5.81 -5.69 -6.76
CA VAL A 201 -6.87 -6.67 -6.51
C VAL A 201 -6.86 -7.78 -7.56
N MET A 202 -6.65 -7.45 -8.83
CA MET A 202 -6.67 -8.43 -9.91
C MET A 202 -5.55 -9.46 -9.81
N PHE A 203 -4.38 -9.12 -9.23
CA PHE A 203 -3.36 -10.11 -8.90
C PHE A 203 -3.89 -11.20 -7.97
N ASN A 204 -4.75 -10.84 -7.01
CA ASN A 204 -5.34 -11.79 -6.08
C ASN A 204 -6.41 -12.64 -6.77
N ILE A 205 -7.31 -12.00 -7.52
CA ILE A 205 -8.42 -12.68 -8.23
C ILE A 205 -7.88 -13.67 -9.27
N TYR A 206 -6.82 -13.31 -9.99
CA TYR A 206 -6.20 -14.18 -11.00
C TYR A 206 -5.16 -15.17 -10.44
N GLY A 207 -4.91 -15.19 -9.12
CA GLY A 207 -3.94 -16.11 -8.52
C GLY A 207 -2.49 -15.86 -8.95
N LEU A 208 -2.11 -14.59 -9.19
CA LEU A 208 -0.80 -14.19 -9.73
C LEU A 208 0.17 -13.73 -8.64
N GLN A 209 0.01 -14.21 -7.41
CA GLN A 209 0.83 -13.78 -6.27
C GLN A 209 2.32 -14.09 -6.45
N GLN A 210 2.66 -15.18 -7.14
CA GLN A 210 4.06 -15.53 -7.46
C GLN A 210 4.71 -14.49 -8.36
N ILE A 211 4.02 -14.09 -9.44
CA ILE A 211 4.50 -13.06 -10.38
C ILE A 211 4.64 -11.73 -9.64
N ARG A 212 3.67 -11.40 -8.79
CA ARG A 212 3.72 -10.17 -7.98
C ARG A 212 4.95 -10.14 -7.07
N LEU A 213 5.29 -11.25 -6.42
CA LEU A 213 6.47 -11.35 -5.58
C LEU A 213 7.75 -11.09 -6.39
N ILE A 214 7.90 -11.74 -7.55
CA ILE A 214 9.08 -11.58 -8.41
C ILE A 214 9.23 -10.12 -8.81
N ILE A 215 8.14 -9.48 -9.28
CA ILE A 215 8.15 -8.07 -9.66
C ILE A 215 8.56 -7.19 -8.46
N GLN A 216 8.09 -7.48 -7.25
CA GLN A 216 8.44 -6.70 -6.06
C GLN A 216 9.91 -6.86 -5.65
N ILE A 217 10.46 -8.06 -5.74
CA ILE A 217 11.89 -8.30 -5.47
C ILE A 217 12.74 -7.53 -6.49
N VAL A 218 12.41 -7.67 -7.78
CA VAL A 218 13.12 -6.96 -8.85
C VAL A 218 13.04 -5.44 -8.65
N THR A 219 11.86 -4.92 -8.31
CA THR A 219 11.65 -3.49 -8.05
C THR A 219 12.42 -3.01 -6.83
N LEU A 220 12.50 -3.82 -5.77
CA LEU A 220 13.31 -3.51 -4.60
C LEU A 220 14.79 -3.36 -4.99
N CYS A 221 15.34 -4.30 -5.76
CA CYS A 221 16.72 -4.22 -6.25
C CYS A 221 16.95 -2.95 -7.08
N PHE A 222 16.06 -2.64 -8.03
CA PHE A 222 16.18 -1.43 -8.84
C PHE A 222 16.05 -0.14 -8.02
N ARG A 223 15.23 -0.12 -6.97
CA ARG A 223 15.11 1.04 -6.08
C ARG A 223 16.37 1.28 -5.27
N VAL A 224 16.95 0.22 -4.70
CA VAL A 224 18.23 0.30 -3.99
C VAL A 224 19.32 0.78 -4.95
N LEU A 225 19.38 0.20 -6.15
CA LEU A 225 20.35 0.60 -7.17
C LEU A 225 20.16 2.06 -7.61
N ALA A 226 18.93 2.51 -7.83
CA ALA A 226 18.61 3.87 -8.22
C ALA A 226 19.12 4.91 -7.20
N ILE A 227 18.86 4.68 -5.91
CA ILE A 227 19.32 5.58 -4.85
C ILE A 227 20.85 5.54 -4.75
N TYR A 228 21.45 4.33 -4.80
CA TYR A 228 22.89 4.15 -4.72
C TYR A 228 23.64 4.81 -5.89
N LEU A 229 23.13 4.69 -7.12
CA LEU A 229 23.73 5.32 -8.30
C LEU A 229 23.64 6.85 -8.24
N GLY A 230 22.50 7.40 -7.79
CA GLY A 230 22.36 8.85 -7.60
C GLY A 230 23.34 9.40 -6.55
N TYR A 231 23.62 8.62 -5.51
CA TYR A 231 24.63 8.96 -4.50
C TYR A 231 26.05 8.83 -5.06
N TYR A 232 26.42 7.65 -5.56
CA TYR A 232 27.80 7.34 -5.92
C TYR A 232 28.32 8.14 -7.13
N ILE A 233 27.45 8.42 -8.11
CA ILE A 233 27.87 9.09 -9.36
C ILE A 233 27.72 10.61 -9.26
N TYR A 234 26.64 11.09 -8.61
CA TYR A 234 26.26 12.50 -8.63
C TYR A 234 26.32 13.20 -7.28
N ASP A 235 26.55 12.46 -6.19
CA ASP A 235 26.52 12.95 -4.80
C ASP A 235 25.28 13.82 -4.49
N SER A 236 24.13 13.46 -5.08
CA SER A 236 22.92 14.27 -5.04
C SER A 236 21.70 13.46 -4.63
N TYR A 237 21.08 13.80 -3.49
CA TYR A 237 19.86 13.15 -3.03
C TYR A 237 18.68 13.42 -3.98
N ILE A 238 18.67 14.58 -4.67
CA ILE A 238 17.66 14.92 -5.67
C ILE A 238 17.74 13.92 -6.83
N VAL A 239 18.94 13.66 -7.37
CA VAL A 239 19.11 12.67 -8.44
C VAL A 239 18.72 11.27 -7.96
N SER A 240 19.14 10.87 -6.75
CA SER A 240 18.70 9.59 -6.14
C SER A 240 17.17 9.49 -6.00
N LEU A 241 16.52 10.57 -5.60
CA LEU A 241 15.06 10.65 -5.47
C LEU A 241 14.37 10.53 -6.83
N VAL A 242 14.83 11.26 -7.84
CA VAL A 242 14.29 11.21 -9.20
C VAL A 242 14.42 9.80 -9.78
N LEU A 243 15.60 9.17 -9.65
CA LEU A 243 15.81 7.79 -10.11
C LEU A 243 14.88 6.81 -9.37
N PHE A 244 14.73 6.97 -8.05
CA PHE A 244 13.79 6.17 -7.25
C PHE A 244 12.34 6.32 -7.73
N VAL A 245 11.91 7.56 -8.00
CA VAL A 245 10.57 7.89 -8.51
C VAL A 245 10.35 7.26 -9.88
N ILE A 246 11.32 7.35 -10.80
CA ILE A 246 11.25 6.71 -12.13
C ILE A 246 11.05 5.21 -12.00
N VAL A 247 11.84 4.52 -11.15
CA VAL A 247 11.65 3.08 -10.90
C VAL A 247 10.25 2.79 -10.34
N GLY A 248 9.75 3.65 -9.44
CA GLY A 248 8.39 3.53 -8.90
C GLY A 248 7.29 3.69 -9.96
N ILE A 249 7.43 4.64 -10.88
CA ILE A 249 6.50 4.88 -11.98
C ILE A 249 6.53 3.70 -12.96
N VAL A 250 7.73 3.25 -13.37
CA VAL A 250 7.90 2.10 -14.26
C VAL A 250 7.29 0.83 -13.64
N HIS A 251 7.53 0.60 -12.34
CA HIS A 251 6.92 -0.50 -11.61
C HIS A 251 5.39 -0.45 -11.66
N ASN A 252 4.80 0.64 -11.17
CA ASN A 252 3.34 0.74 -11.07
C ASN A 252 2.69 0.71 -12.46
N GLY A 253 3.22 1.48 -13.40
CA GLY A 253 2.75 1.52 -14.79
C GLY A 253 2.86 0.15 -15.48
N GLY A 254 4.00 -0.53 -15.36
CA GLY A 254 4.21 -1.86 -15.94
C GLY A 254 3.25 -2.91 -15.36
N VAL A 255 3.03 -2.88 -14.04
CA VAL A 255 2.07 -3.75 -13.35
C VAL A 255 0.62 -3.47 -13.80
N MET A 256 0.26 -2.21 -14.01
CA MET A 256 -1.04 -1.82 -14.55
C MET A 256 -1.23 -2.31 -15.99
N ILE A 257 -0.25 -2.09 -16.87
CA ILE A 257 -0.28 -2.53 -18.27
C ILE A 257 -0.42 -4.06 -18.35
N TYR A 258 0.33 -4.80 -17.53
CA TYR A 258 0.27 -6.25 -17.49
C TYR A 258 -1.13 -6.76 -17.13
N ILE A 259 -1.75 -6.20 -16.09
CA ILE A 259 -3.11 -6.59 -15.68
C ILE A 259 -4.14 -6.16 -16.71
N TYR A 260 -4.03 -4.95 -17.26
CA TYR A 260 -4.91 -4.47 -18.32
C TYR A 260 -4.95 -5.44 -19.51
N LYS A 261 -3.77 -5.79 -20.06
CA LYS A 261 -3.66 -6.77 -21.16
C LYS A 261 -4.26 -8.13 -20.79
N LYS A 262 -4.10 -8.55 -19.53
CA LYS A 262 -4.65 -9.83 -19.07
C LYS A 262 -6.18 -9.82 -18.96
N ILE A 263 -6.76 -8.71 -18.51
CA ILE A 263 -8.22 -8.52 -18.50
C ILE A 263 -8.75 -8.49 -19.94
N GLU A 264 -8.11 -7.70 -20.81
CA GLU A 264 -8.51 -7.57 -22.22
C GLU A 264 -8.47 -8.90 -22.97
N ASN A 265 -7.40 -9.68 -22.79
CA ASN A 265 -7.28 -11.01 -23.39
C ASN A 265 -8.33 -12.00 -22.87
N LYS A 266 -8.77 -11.85 -21.61
CA LYS A 266 -9.85 -12.69 -21.07
C LYS A 266 -11.21 -12.27 -21.64
N ARG A 267 -11.45 -10.97 -21.83
CA ARG A 267 -12.64 -10.43 -22.49
C ARG A 267 -12.81 -10.96 -23.92
N LYS A 268 -11.73 -11.05 -24.70
CA LYS A 268 -11.75 -11.62 -26.07
C LYS A 268 -12.13 -13.11 -26.13
N LYS A 269 -12.17 -13.81 -25.00
CA LYS A 269 -12.49 -15.24 -24.90
C LYS A 269 -13.88 -15.52 -24.32
N ILE A 270 -14.61 -14.49 -23.90
CA ILE A 270 -15.99 -14.55 -23.41
C ILE A 270 -16.90 -14.12 -24.56
#